data_AF-A0AAU1DLB0-F1
#
_entry.id   AF-A0AAU1DLB0-F1
#
_cell.length_a   1.000
_cell.length_b   1.000
_cell.length_c   1.000
_cell.angle_alpha   90.00
_cell.angle_beta   90.00
_cell.angle_gamma   90.00
#
_symmetry.space_group_name_H-M   'P 1'
#
loop_
_entity.id
_entity.type
_entity.pdbx_description
1 polymer ?
#
loop_
_entity_poly.entity_id
_entity_poly.type
_entity_poly.pdbx_seq_one_letter_code
_entity_poly.pdbx_strand_id
1 'polypeptide(L)'
;MTDGRAAWARSYYRNTTGDELRSVPTLMGPGGRTDETHCAVESQDEPGGCETPHRSSCGGPDEYVAVAECTGGGVPDGTAEEAPLLLRSGSNPAPSAAG
;
A
#
# COMPACT_ATOMS: atom_id res chain seq x y z
N MET A 1 9.25 -1.18 -3.40
CA MET A 1 9.93 -1.53 -4.65
C MET A 1 10.88 -0.40 -5.01
N THR A 2 11.98 -0.70 -5.70
CA THR A 2 12.91 0.29 -6.22
C THR A 2 13.30 -0.07 -7.65
N ASP A 3 13.37 0.93 -8.53
CA ASP A 3 13.88 0.79 -9.90
C ASP A 3 14.63 2.06 -10.29
N GLY A 4 15.89 1.91 -10.66
CA GLY A 4 16.79 3.04 -10.92
C GLY A 4 16.80 4.05 -9.77
N ARG A 5 16.27 5.26 -10.02
CA ARG A 5 16.13 6.32 -9.01
C ARG A 5 14.70 6.50 -8.53
N ALA A 6 13.84 5.50 -8.62
CA ALA A 6 12.46 5.56 -8.18
C ALA A 6 12.20 4.56 -7.04
N ALA A 7 11.36 4.95 -6.08
CA ALA A 7 10.82 4.08 -5.04
C ALA A 7 9.29 4.26 -4.96
N TRP A 8 8.59 3.14 -4.75
CA TRP A 8 7.13 3.10 -4.55
C TRP A 8 6.72 1.89 -3.70
N ALA A 9 5.58 2.01 -3.02
CA ALA A 9 4.88 0.87 -2.41
C ALA A 9 3.89 0.29 -3.42
N ARG A 10 3.74 -1.04 -3.40
CA ARG A 10 2.81 -1.77 -4.25
C ARG A 10 2.09 -2.83 -3.42
N SER A 11 0.77 -2.88 -3.56
CA SER A 11 -0.09 -3.93 -3.04
C SER A 11 -0.78 -4.64 -4.20
N TYR A 12 -0.90 -5.97 -4.11
CA TYR A 12 -1.68 -6.79 -5.02
C TYR A 12 -2.81 -7.43 -4.25
N TYR A 13 -3.99 -7.50 -4.86
CA TYR A 13 -5.19 -7.99 -4.18
C TYR A 13 -6.07 -8.82 -5.11
N ARG A 14 -6.90 -9.65 -4.48
CA ARG A 14 -8.12 -10.25 -5.03
C ARG A 14 -9.20 -10.13 -3.98
N ASN A 15 -10.40 -9.76 -4.38
CA ASN A 15 -11.48 -9.53 -3.44
C ASN A 15 -12.71 -10.36 -3.81
N THR A 16 -12.79 -11.54 -3.21
CA THR A 16 -13.92 -12.46 -3.35
C THR A 16 -14.90 -12.34 -2.18
N THR A 17 -14.80 -11.26 -1.38
CA THR A 17 -15.56 -11.13 -0.12
C THR A 17 -17.03 -10.82 -0.34
N GLY A 18 -17.41 -10.23 -1.48
CA GLY A 18 -18.78 -9.80 -1.78
C GLY A 18 -18.99 -8.30 -1.64
N ASP A 19 -18.10 -7.60 -0.94
CA ASP A 19 -18.18 -6.16 -0.65
C ASP A 19 -16.95 -5.41 -1.16
N GLU A 20 -17.11 -4.13 -1.52
CA GLU A 20 -15.96 -3.27 -1.81
C GLU A 20 -15.09 -3.12 -0.55
N LEU A 21 -13.78 -3.19 -0.75
CA LEU A 21 -12.78 -2.89 0.28
C LEU A 21 -12.01 -1.64 -0.10
N ARG A 22 -11.29 -1.05 0.86
CA ARG A 22 -10.29 -0.03 0.58
C ARG A 22 -8.90 -0.59 0.85
N SER A 23 -7.96 -0.37 -0.06
CA SER A 23 -6.55 -0.66 0.15
C SER A 23 -5.73 0.63 0.12
N VAL A 24 -4.86 0.80 1.12
CA VAL A 24 -3.98 1.94 1.28
C VAL A 24 -2.54 1.46 1.38
N PRO A 25 -1.80 1.35 0.25
CA PRO A 25 -0.36 1.23 0.29
C PRO A 25 0.29 2.56 0.69
N THR A 26 1.23 2.48 1.61
CA THR A 26 2.01 3.59 2.14
C THR A 26 3.49 3.25 2.02
N LEU A 27 4.27 4.13 1.39
CA LEU A 27 5.73 4.08 1.36
C LEU A 27 6.28 5.09 2.35
N MET A 28 7.05 4.62 3.32
CA MET A 28 7.85 5.44 4.22
C MET A 28 9.33 5.33 3.82
N GLY A 29 10.03 6.46 3.83
CA GLY A 29 11.43 6.50 3.42
C GLY A 29 12.25 7.59 4.13
N PRO A 30 13.52 7.76 3.71
CA PRO A 30 14.47 8.65 4.38
C PRO A 30 13.99 10.08 4.54
N GLY A 31 14.34 10.68 5.68
CA GLY A 31 13.92 12.04 6.04
C GLY A 31 12.43 12.15 6.43
N GLY A 32 11.78 11.04 6.79
CA GLY A 32 10.38 11.02 7.19
C GLY A 32 9.40 11.25 6.04
N ARG A 33 9.83 10.94 4.80
CA ARG A 33 8.95 11.04 3.63
C ARG A 33 7.92 9.91 3.68
N THR A 34 6.67 10.27 3.45
CA THR A 34 5.55 9.32 3.38
C THR A 34 4.73 9.63 2.13
N ASP A 35 4.50 8.62 1.30
CA ASP A 35 3.57 8.68 0.17
C ASP A 35 2.53 7.58 0.33
N GLU A 36 1.25 7.92 0.29
CA GLU A 36 0.12 6.99 0.38
C GLU A 36 -0.78 7.10 -0.84
N THR A 37 -1.43 6.00 -1.21
CA THR A 37 -2.47 5.98 -2.25
C THR A 37 -3.70 5.29 -1.69
N HIS A 38 -4.89 5.82 -1.92
CA HIS A 38 -6.15 5.20 -1.54
C HIS A 38 -6.78 4.56 -2.76
N CYS A 39 -6.93 3.24 -2.77
CA CYS A 39 -7.56 2.50 -3.85
C CYS A 39 -8.85 1.84 -3.37
N ALA A 40 -9.91 1.97 -4.20
CA ALA A 40 -11.07 1.10 -4.11
C ALA A 40 -10.69 -0.30 -4.62
N VAL A 41 -11.15 -1.32 -3.91
CA VAL A 41 -10.91 -2.73 -4.23
C VAL A 41 -12.28 -3.37 -4.49
N GLU A 42 -12.67 -3.37 -5.75
CA GLU A 42 -13.95 -3.92 -6.22
C GLU A 42 -14.08 -5.40 -5.83
N SER A 43 -15.29 -5.83 -5.48
CA SER A 43 -15.58 -7.22 -5.13
C SER A 43 -15.64 -8.12 -6.37
N GLN A 44 -14.48 -8.37 -6.96
CA GLN A 44 -14.29 -9.28 -8.08
C GLN A 44 -13.09 -10.21 -7.86
N ASP A 45 -13.15 -11.39 -8.47
CA ASP A 45 -12.07 -12.39 -8.41
C ASP A 45 -10.87 -12.04 -9.32
N GLU A 46 -11.02 -11.02 -10.16
CA GLU A 46 -9.92 -10.54 -11.01
C GLU A 46 -8.82 -9.89 -10.15
N PRO A 47 -7.54 -10.28 -10.35
CA PRO A 47 -6.43 -9.70 -9.61
C PRO A 47 -6.22 -8.23 -9.98
N GLY A 48 -6.08 -7.39 -8.96
CA GLY A 48 -5.76 -5.97 -9.10
C GLY A 48 -4.47 -5.59 -8.40
N GLY A 49 -4.07 -4.33 -8.58
CA GLY A 49 -2.91 -3.74 -7.92
C GLY A 49 -3.13 -2.28 -7.61
N CYS A 50 -2.53 -1.82 -6.52
CA CYS A 50 -2.51 -0.44 -6.09
C CYS A 50 -1.07 -0.01 -5.80
N GLU A 51 -0.66 1.15 -6.30
CA GLU A 51 0.72 1.66 -6.20
C GLU A 51 0.73 3.10 -5.69
N THR A 52 1.77 3.43 -4.91
CA THR A 52 2.09 4.84 -4.62
C THR A 52 2.74 5.50 -5.83
N PRO A 53 2.70 6.84 -5.96
CA PRO A 53 3.46 7.51 -7.00
C PRO A 53 4.93 7.11 -6.96
N HIS A 54 5.53 6.95 -8.14
CA HIS A 54 6.95 6.64 -8.25
C HIS A 54 7.76 7.90 -7.92
N ARG A 55 8.31 7.96 -6.71
CA ARG A 55 9.09 9.11 -6.24
C ARG A 55 10.57 8.89 -6.40
N SER A 56 11.31 9.98 -6.57
CA SER A 56 12.78 9.91 -6.59
C SER A 56 13.31 9.28 -5.31
N SER A 57 14.04 8.17 -5.44
CA SER A 57 14.66 7.49 -4.31
C SER A 57 15.83 8.33 -3.78
N CYS A 58 15.80 8.55 -2.48
CA CYS A 58 16.91 9.06 -1.68
C CYS A 58 17.36 7.92 -0.76
N GLY A 59 18.64 7.56 -0.72
CA GLY A 59 19.14 6.47 0.14
C GLY A 59 19.01 5.06 -0.45
N GLY A 60 19.40 4.07 0.34
CA GLY A 60 19.36 2.65 0.03
C GLY A 60 17.96 2.04 0.16
N PRO A 61 17.69 0.90 -0.49
CA PRO A 61 16.38 0.24 -0.47
C PRO A 61 16.00 -0.32 0.91
N ASP A 62 16.97 -0.58 1.78
CA ASP A 62 16.75 -1.01 3.17
C ASP A 62 16.27 0.13 4.09
N GLU A 63 16.39 1.38 3.64
CA GLU A 63 15.89 2.56 4.36
C GLU A 63 14.41 2.86 4.07
N TYR A 64 13.77 2.05 3.21
CA TYR A 64 12.36 2.17 2.86
C TYR A 64 11.54 1.06 3.53
N VAL A 65 10.35 1.43 4.02
CA VAL A 65 9.36 0.50 4.54
C VAL A 65 8.05 0.76 3.80
N ALA A 66 7.45 -0.28 3.25
CA ALA A 66 6.10 -0.23 2.70
C ALA A 66 5.12 -0.92 3.65
N VAL A 67 3.93 -0.37 3.79
CA VAL A 67 2.81 -0.99 4.50
C VAL A 67 1.60 -0.96 3.58
N ALA A 68 0.84 -2.04 3.55
CA ALA A 68 -0.48 -2.08 2.92
C ALA A 68 -1.52 -2.31 4.01
N GLU A 69 -2.46 -1.38 4.12
CA GLU A 69 -3.63 -1.51 4.99
C GLU A 69 -4.86 -1.78 4.13
N CYS A 70 -5.70 -2.72 4.55
CA CYS A 70 -6.99 -2.99 3.93
C CYS A 70 -8.10 -2.83 4.97
N THR A 71 -9.10 -2.02 4.64
CA THR A 71 -10.28 -1.78 5.48
C THR A 71 -11.54 -2.20 4.75
N GLY A 72 -12.65 -2.35 5.48
CA GLY A 72 -13.97 -2.46 4.85
C GLY A 72 -14.29 -1.24 3.97
N GLY A 73 -15.18 -1.42 3.00
CA GLY A 73 -15.84 -0.31 2.31
C GLY A 73 -16.70 0.46 3.32
N GLY A 74 -16.63 1.79 3.29
CA GLY A 74 -17.35 2.64 4.25
C GLY A 74 -18.86 2.37 4.25
N VAL A 75 -19.51 2.61 5.38
CA VAL A 75 -20.96 2.38 5.58
C VAL A 75 -21.76 3.14 4.51
N PRO A 76 -22.74 2.52 3.84
CA PRO A 76 -23.50 3.13 2.74
C PRO A 76 -24.29 4.41 3.09
N ASP A 77 -24.45 4.73 4.38
CA ASP A 77 -25.25 5.87 4.87
C ASP A 77 -24.42 7.13 5.21
N GLY A 78 -23.16 7.20 4.80
CA GLY A 78 -22.39 8.45 4.86
C GLY A 78 -21.99 8.93 6.27
N THR A 79 -22.32 8.18 7.33
CA THR A 79 -21.64 8.32 8.63
C THR A 79 -20.25 7.74 8.46
N ALA A 80 -19.24 8.63 8.45
CA ALA A 80 -17.82 8.27 8.42
C ALA A 80 -17.40 7.61 9.74
N GLU A 81 -17.99 6.47 10.07
CA GLU A 81 -17.36 5.53 10.97
C GLU A 81 -16.14 5.00 10.22
N GLU A 82 -14.96 5.13 10.83
CA GLU A 82 -13.72 4.60 10.25
C GLU A 82 -13.92 3.10 10.03
N ALA A 83 -13.94 2.68 8.76
CA ALA A 83 -14.19 1.30 8.41
C ALA A 83 -13.15 0.41 9.11
N PRO A 84 -13.56 -0.76 9.65
CA PRO A 84 -12.67 -1.58 10.47
C PRO A 84 -11.43 -1.99 9.67
N LEU A 85 -10.27 -1.92 10.33
CA LEU A 85 -9.01 -2.44 9.78
C LEU A 85 -9.10 -3.97 9.73
N LEU A 86 -9.07 -4.52 8.52
CA LEU A 86 -9.18 -5.97 8.28
C LEU A 86 -7.80 -6.62 8.19
N LEU A 87 -6.86 -5.94 7.54
CA LEU A 87 -5.50 -6.45 7.34
C LEU A 87 -4.50 -5.29 7.34
N ARG A 88 -3.35 -5.54 7.97
CA ARG A 88 -2.16 -4.71 7.82
C ARG A 88 -0.97 -5.60 7.53
N SER A 89 -0.30 -5.34 6.42
CA SER A 89 0.87 -6.10 5.98
C SER A 89 2.05 -5.18 5.74
N GLY A 90 3.21 -5.50 6.31
CA GLY A 90 4.45 -4.75 6.12
C GLY A 90 5.36 -5.44 5.11
N SER A 91 6.13 -4.67 4.36
CA SER A 91 7.18 -5.19 3.50
C SER A 91 8.35 -5.69 4.34
N ASN A 92 8.97 -6.78 3.89
CA ASN A 92 10.26 -7.16 4.42
C ASN A 92 11.33 -6.16 3.93
N PRO A 93 12.31 -5.78 4.75
CA PRO A 93 13.42 -4.94 4.30
C PRO A 93 14.11 -5.60 3.11
N ALA A 94 14.55 -4.78 2.15
CA ALA A 94 15.37 -5.28 1.06
C ALA A 94 16.69 -5.81 1.63
N PRO A 95 17.25 -6.91 1.08
CA PRO A 95 18.57 -7.35 1.49
C PRO A 95 19.57 -6.21 1.24
N SER A 96 20.34 -5.83 2.26
CA SER A 96 21.46 -4.91 2.08
C SER A 96 22.39 -5.51 1.03
N ALA A 97 22.73 -4.75 -0.01
CA ALA A 97 23.76 -5.18 -0.93
C ALA A 97 25.06 -5.28 -0.14
N ALA A 98 25.53 -6.51 0.12
CA ALA A 98 26.86 -6.72 0.67
C ALA A 98 27.87 -6.11 -0.31
N GLY A 99 28.64 -5.12 0.17
CA GLY A 99 29.70 -4.46 -0.59
C GLY A 99 30.92 -5.34 -0.83
#